data_AF-A0A2T6BTU5-F1
#
_entry.id   AF-A0A2T6BTU5-F1
#
_cell.length_a   1.000
_cell.length_b   1.000
_cell.length_c   1.000
_cell.angle_alpha   90.00
_cell.angle_beta   90.00
_cell.angle_gamma   90.00
#
_symmetry.space_group_name_H-M   'P 1'
#
loop_
_entity.id
_entity.type
_entity.pdbx_description
1 polymer ?
#
loop_
_entity_poly.entity_id
_entity_poly.type
_entity_poly.pdbx_seq_one_letter_code
_entity_poly.pdbx_strand_id
1 'polypeptide(L)'
;MYRKVTLLTLAVVVITLYNCTTNTIDEVEIEDLPPIVEQITYVDDVAPIINGNCVGCHSGPSANAGLQLDGYANARAGVEQGNVLNRINNASNPMPPTGQLPATDRQIIEQWAADGFLED
;
A
#
# COMPACT_ATOMS: atom_id res chain seq x y z
N MET A 1 20.10 26.89 -48.83
CA MET A 1 19.98 27.41 -47.45
C MET A 1 18.80 26.81 -46.67
N TYR A 2 17.64 26.57 -47.28
CA TYR A 2 16.43 26.05 -46.58
C TYR A 2 16.57 24.65 -45.93
N ARG A 3 17.29 23.68 -46.54
CA ARG A 3 17.51 22.32 -45.96
C ARG A 3 18.19 22.33 -44.59
N LYS A 4 19.09 23.28 -44.32
CA LYS A 4 19.78 23.41 -43.02
C LYS A 4 18.85 24.03 -41.96
N VAL A 5 17.97 24.95 -42.38
CA VAL A 5 16.96 25.58 -41.50
C VAL A 5 15.88 24.58 -41.11
N THR A 6 15.43 23.72 -42.04
CA THR A 6 14.42 22.67 -41.75
C THR A 6 14.95 21.59 -40.79
N LEU A 7 16.23 21.22 -40.88
CA LEU A 7 16.88 20.28 -39.95
C LEU A 7 17.05 20.88 -38.54
N LEU A 8 17.36 22.18 -38.45
CA LEU A 8 17.45 22.91 -37.19
C LEU A 8 16.07 23.06 -36.51
N THR A 9 15.00 23.29 -37.28
CA THR A 9 13.64 23.40 -36.72
C THR A 9 13.11 22.06 -36.19
N LEU A 10 13.46 20.93 -36.80
CA LEU A 10 13.01 19.61 -36.35
C LEU A 10 13.67 19.20 -35.03
N ALA A 11 14.93 19.58 -34.82
CA ALA A 11 15.68 19.29 -33.59
C ALA A 11 15.14 20.06 -32.37
N VAL A 12 14.68 21.31 -32.56
CA VAL A 12 14.14 22.14 -31.47
C VAL A 12 12.78 21.62 -30.97
N VAL A 13 11.93 21.08 -31.87
CA VAL A 13 10.63 20.50 -31.51
C VAL A 13 10.75 19.21 -30.70
N VAL A 14 11.79 18.41 -30.95
CA VAL A 14 12.06 17.18 -30.18
C VAL A 14 12.50 17.50 -28.74
N ILE A 15 13.26 18.58 -28.53
CA ILE A 15 13.75 18.99 -27.21
C ILE A 15 12.60 19.45 -26.29
N THR A 16 11.52 20.02 -26.84
CA THR A 16 10.37 20.48 -26.05
C THR A 16 9.46 19.35 -25.54
N LEU A 17 9.61 18.11 -26.04
CA LEU A 17 8.82 16.96 -25.60
C LEU A 17 9.46 16.19 -24.43
N TYR A 18 10.62 16.62 -23.95
CA TYR A 18 11.37 15.98 -22.86
C TYR A 18 11.18 16.63 -21.48
N ASN A 19 10.35 17.66 -21.34
CA ASN A 19 10.06 18.25 -20.02
C ASN A 19 8.97 17.45 -19.28
N CYS A 20 9.22 16.15 -19.09
CA CYS A 20 8.54 15.38 -18.05
C CYS A 20 9.05 15.86 -16.69
N THR A 21 8.33 16.80 -16.06
CA THR A 21 8.52 17.05 -14.64
C THR A 21 7.91 15.89 -13.88
N THR A 22 8.72 14.96 -13.39
CA THR A 22 8.25 14.04 -12.35
C THR A 22 8.16 14.88 -11.07
N ASN A 23 6.96 15.31 -10.70
CA ASN A 23 6.71 15.79 -9.35
C ASN A 23 6.43 14.53 -8.53
N THR A 24 7.48 13.81 -8.13
CA THR A 24 7.33 12.76 -7.12
C THR A 24 7.15 13.47 -5.80
N ILE A 25 5.93 13.46 -5.27
CA ILE A 25 5.78 13.45 -3.82
C ILE A 25 6.36 12.09 -3.46
N ASP A 26 7.54 12.07 -2.84
CA ASP A 26 8.14 10.82 -2.39
C ASP A 26 7.09 10.09 -1.53
N GLU A 27 6.64 8.93 -2.01
CA GLU A 27 5.68 8.12 -1.27
C GLU A 27 6.39 7.65 0.00
N VAL A 28 5.81 7.95 1.15
CA VAL A 28 6.39 7.58 2.45
C VAL A 28 6.41 6.06 2.55
N GLU A 29 7.60 5.47 2.66
CA GLU A 29 7.80 4.05 2.89
C GLU A 29 7.96 3.73 4.39
N ILE A 30 7.76 2.46 4.76
CA ILE A 30 7.84 2.03 6.17
C ILE A 30 9.22 2.30 6.78
N GLU A 31 10.28 2.21 5.98
CA GLU A 31 11.67 2.46 6.42
C GLU A 31 11.94 3.92 6.81
N ASP A 32 11.11 4.86 6.34
CA ASP A 32 11.21 6.28 6.67
C ASP A 32 10.35 6.66 7.90
N LEU A 33 9.54 5.73 8.41
CA LEU A 33 8.70 5.96 9.58
C LEU A 33 9.48 5.77 10.89
N PRO A 34 9.14 6.53 11.95
CA PRO A 34 9.65 6.23 13.28
C PRO A 34 9.22 4.81 13.69
N PRO A 35 10.04 4.07 14.45
CA PRO A 35 9.65 2.76 14.95
C PRO A 35 8.52 2.90 15.97
N ILE A 36 7.60 1.95 15.94
CA ILE A 36 6.60 1.77 16.99
C ILE A 36 7.32 1.15 18.20
N VAL A 37 7.19 1.77 19.37
CA VAL A 37 7.87 1.36 20.62
C VAL A 37 6.93 0.74 21.65
N GLU A 38 5.62 0.83 21.40
CA GLU A 38 4.57 0.22 22.21
C GLU A 38 4.07 -1.08 21.57
N GLN A 39 3.42 -1.91 22.37
CA GLN A 39 2.80 -3.13 21.87
C GLN A 39 1.53 -2.77 21.10
N ILE A 40 1.37 -3.38 19.94
CA ILE A 40 0.20 -3.23 19.10
C ILE A 40 -0.80 -4.33 19.40
N THR A 41 -2.06 -3.95 19.62
CA THR A 41 -3.16 -4.89 19.87
C THR A 41 -4.16 -4.88 18.72
N TYR A 42 -4.91 -5.95 18.59
CA TYR A 42 -5.91 -6.02 17.55
C TYR A 42 -7.02 -5.00 17.79
N VAL A 43 -7.55 -4.93 19.01
CA VAL A 43 -8.74 -4.12 19.29
C VAL A 43 -8.46 -2.63 19.12
N ASP A 44 -7.34 -2.13 19.64
CA ASP A 44 -7.07 -0.69 19.67
C ASP A 44 -6.46 -0.19 18.35
N ASP A 45 -5.60 -0.98 17.71
CA ASP A 45 -4.78 -0.49 16.60
C ASP A 45 -5.15 -1.11 15.24
N VAL A 46 -5.31 -2.44 15.17
CA VAL A 46 -5.47 -3.14 13.89
C VAL A 46 -6.92 -3.16 13.42
N ALA A 47 -7.88 -3.36 14.32
CA ALA A 47 -9.29 -3.46 13.99
C ALA A 47 -9.83 -2.20 13.27
N PRO A 48 -9.47 -0.96 13.67
CA PRO A 48 -9.84 0.24 12.91
C PRO A 48 -9.35 0.19 11.45
N ILE A 49 -8.11 -0.26 11.22
CA ILE A 49 -7.51 -0.35 9.88
C ILE A 49 -8.24 -1.40 9.04
N ILE A 50 -8.45 -2.60 9.59
CA ILE A 50 -9.12 -3.71 8.91
C ILE A 50 -10.57 -3.36 8.56
N ASN A 51 -11.31 -2.76 9.50
CA ASN A 51 -12.69 -2.36 9.28
C ASN A 51 -12.81 -1.23 8.25
N GLY A 52 -11.88 -0.27 8.26
CA GLY A 52 -11.88 0.87 7.35
C GLY A 52 -11.46 0.51 5.92
N ASN A 53 -10.52 -0.43 5.76
CA ASN A 53 -9.85 -0.66 4.47
C ASN A 53 -10.09 -2.04 3.85
N CYS A 54 -10.50 -3.05 4.63
CA CYS A 54 -10.49 -4.44 4.16
C CYS A 54 -11.89 -5.07 4.11
N VAL A 55 -12.68 -4.89 5.18
CA VAL A 55 -13.94 -5.61 5.41
C VAL A 55 -14.98 -5.37 4.31
N GLY A 56 -14.94 -4.23 3.60
CA GLY A 56 -15.85 -3.97 2.48
C GLY A 56 -15.80 -5.02 1.36
N CYS A 57 -14.67 -5.70 1.18
CA CYS A 57 -14.50 -6.78 0.20
C CYS A 57 -14.16 -8.14 0.83
N HIS A 58 -13.55 -8.12 2.01
CA HIS A 58 -13.00 -9.30 2.67
C HIS A 58 -13.79 -9.64 3.94
N SER A 59 -15.11 -9.79 3.82
CA SER A 59 -15.95 -10.16 4.95
C SER A 59 -17.03 -11.18 4.64
N GLY A 60 -17.31 -12.01 5.65
CA GLY A 60 -18.39 -13.00 5.62
C GLY A 60 -18.26 -14.07 4.52
N PRO A 61 -19.34 -14.84 4.27
CA PRO A 61 -19.28 -16.00 3.39
C PRO A 61 -18.97 -15.69 1.91
N SER A 62 -19.23 -14.45 1.48
CA SER A 62 -19.03 -14.01 0.09
C SER A 62 -17.75 -13.17 -0.07
N ALA A 63 -16.81 -13.27 0.86
CA ALA A 63 -15.57 -12.52 0.83
C ALA A 63 -14.77 -12.80 -0.46
N ASN A 64 -14.19 -11.73 -1.03
CA ASN A 64 -13.36 -11.83 -2.22
C ASN A 64 -12.19 -12.78 -2.00
N ALA A 65 -11.95 -13.65 -2.97
CA ALA A 65 -10.95 -14.72 -2.91
C ALA A 65 -11.10 -15.67 -1.69
N GLY A 66 -12.27 -15.69 -1.04
CA GLY A 66 -12.52 -16.49 0.17
C GLY A 66 -11.77 -16.02 1.41
N LEU A 67 -11.11 -14.84 1.36
CA LEU A 67 -10.36 -14.28 2.48
C LEU A 67 -11.29 -13.43 3.34
N GLN A 68 -11.65 -13.95 4.52
CA GLN A 68 -12.37 -13.21 5.55
C GLN A 68 -11.38 -12.52 6.48
N LEU A 69 -11.61 -11.25 6.76
CA LEU A 69 -10.82 -10.42 7.67
C LEU A 69 -11.68 -9.75 8.76
N ASP A 70 -12.99 -10.01 8.78
CA ASP A 70 -13.87 -9.53 9.81
C ASP A 70 -13.68 -10.28 11.14
N GLY A 71 -13.20 -9.57 12.15
CA GLY A 71 -12.96 -10.09 13.50
C GLY A 71 -11.54 -10.61 13.73
N TYR A 72 -11.11 -10.65 15.00
CA TYR A 72 -9.74 -10.98 15.41
C TYR A 72 -9.25 -12.31 14.81
N ALA A 73 -10.01 -13.39 14.99
CA ALA A 73 -9.58 -14.72 14.56
C ALA A 73 -9.32 -14.80 13.04
N ASN A 74 -10.19 -14.16 12.25
CA ASN A 74 -10.08 -14.11 10.79
C ASN A 74 -8.93 -13.21 10.34
N ALA A 75 -8.82 -12.01 10.92
CA ALA A 75 -7.73 -11.08 10.64
C ALA A 75 -6.37 -11.71 10.96
N ARG A 76 -6.24 -12.34 12.14
CA ARG A 76 -5.03 -13.07 12.54
C ARG A 76 -4.71 -14.17 11.55
N ALA A 77 -5.66 -15.05 11.24
CA ALA A 77 -5.42 -16.13 10.29
C ALA A 77 -4.98 -15.60 8.92
N GLY A 78 -5.57 -14.50 8.44
CA GLY A 78 -5.22 -13.85 7.19
C GLY A 78 -3.80 -13.27 7.16
N VAL A 79 -3.33 -12.73 8.30
CA VAL A 79 -1.98 -12.15 8.43
C VAL A 79 -0.93 -13.23 8.73
N GLU A 80 -1.21 -14.16 9.65
CA GLU A 80 -0.29 -15.20 10.13
C GLU A 80 -0.07 -16.31 9.09
N GLN A 81 -1.14 -16.78 8.45
CA GLN A 81 -1.13 -17.96 7.58
C GLN A 81 -1.44 -17.61 6.12
N GLY A 82 -2.08 -16.45 5.91
CA GLY A 82 -2.45 -15.97 4.61
C GLY A 82 -1.34 -15.16 3.94
N ASN A 83 -1.76 -14.25 3.06
CA ASN A 83 -0.87 -13.46 2.22
C ASN A 83 -1.07 -11.95 2.44
N VAL A 84 -1.68 -11.53 3.54
CA VAL A 84 -2.08 -10.13 3.76
C VAL A 84 -0.86 -9.20 3.72
N LEU A 85 0.20 -9.48 4.48
CA LEU A 85 1.41 -8.62 4.51
C LEU A 85 2.04 -8.42 3.13
N ASN A 86 2.22 -9.51 2.36
CA ASN A 86 2.78 -9.39 1.01
C ASN A 86 1.85 -8.61 0.06
N ARG A 87 0.53 -8.69 0.26
CA ARG A 87 -0.46 -8.02 -0.61
C ARG A 87 -0.56 -6.53 -0.33
N ILE A 88 -0.55 -6.11 0.93
CA ILE A 88 -0.58 -4.68 1.28
C ILE A 88 0.73 -3.98 0.91
N ASN A 89 1.85 -4.71 0.85
CA ASN A 89 3.17 -4.20 0.46
C ASN A 89 3.44 -4.21 -1.06
N ASN A 90 2.50 -4.67 -1.89
CA ASN A 90 2.71 -4.75 -3.34
C ASN A 90 2.21 -3.49 -4.06
N ALA A 91 3.10 -2.52 -4.27
CA ALA A 91 2.79 -1.27 -5.00
C ALA A 91 2.30 -1.50 -6.44
N SER A 92 2.74 -2.58 -7.10
CA SER A 92 2.34 -2.90 -8.48
C SER A 92 0.99 -3.61 -8.57
N ASN A 93 0.48 -4.15 -7.46
CA ASN A 93 -0.82 -4.81 -7.35
C ASN A 93 -1.43 -4.53 -5.96
N PRO A 94 -1.78 -3.26 -5.71
CA PRO A 94 -2.11 -2.79 -4.37
C PRO A 94 -3.38 -3.45 -3.84
N MET A 95 -3.44 -3.55 -2.52
CA MET A 95 -4.65 -3.87 -1.78
C MET A 95 -4.79 -2.83 -0.66
N PRO A 96 -5.85 -2.01 -0.65
CA PRO A 96 -7.01 -2.02 -1.56
C PRO A 96 -6.70 -1.72 -3.04
N PRO A 97 -7.58 -2.12 -4.00
CA PRO A 97 -7.31 -1.85 -5.43
C PRO A 97 -7.34 -0.37 -5.81
N THR A 98 -7.87 0.48 -4.93
CA THR A 98 -7.95 1.94 -5.11
C THR A 98 -6.62 2.65 -4.88
N GLY A 99 -5.65 1.98 -4.26
CA GLY A 99 -4.34 2.54 -3.94
C GLY A 99 -3.66 1.71 -2.86
N GLN A 100 -2.33 1.78 -2.81
CA GLN A 100 -1.57 1.06 -1.79
C GLN A 100 -1.96 1.54 -0.40
N LEU A 101 -2.09 0.60 0.53
CA LEU A 101 -2.37 0.93 1.93
C LEU A 101 -1.24 1.85 2.47
N PRO A 102 -1.56 2.94 3.19
CA PRO A 102 -0.55 3.87 3.71
C PRO A 102 0.53 3.15 4.52
N ALA A 103 1.78 3.61 4.43
CA ALA A 103 2.89 2.98 5.15
C ALA A 103 2.67 2.92 6.67
N THR A 104 2.00 3.92 7.27
CA THR A 104 1.67 3.93 8.70
C THR A 104 0.76 2.75 9.07
N ASP A 105 -0.26 2.48 8.26
CA ASP A 105 -1.21 1.40 8.50
C ASP A 105 -0.55 0.03 8.26
N ARG A 106 0.30 -0.06 7.22
CA ARG A 106 1.10 -1.26 6.96
C ARG A 106 2.05 -1.55 8.13
N GLN A 107 2.74 -0.53 8.65
CA GLN A 107 3.66 -0.64 9.78
C GLN A 107 2.94 -1.15 11.04
N ILE A 108 1.71 -0.69 11.33
CA ILE A 108 0.91 -1.17 12.46
C ILE A 108 0.59 -2.67 12.31
N ILE A 109 0.17 -3.11 11.11
CA ILE A 109 -0.16 -4.53 10.88
C ILE A 109 1.09 -5.41 10.94
N GLU A 110 2.23 -4.94 10.42
CA GLU A 110 3.52 -5.63 10.53
C GLU A 110 3.99 -5.73 11.98
N GLN A 111 3.87 -4.64 12.74
CA GLN A 111 4.24 -4.62 14.14
C GLN A 111 3.33 -5.55 14.97
N TRP A 112 2.03 -5.57 14.72
CA TRP A 112 1.11 -6.51 15.35
C TRP A 112 1.49 -7.98 15.13
N ALA A 113 1.93 -8.32 13.91
CA ALA A 113 2.42 -9.65 13.59
C ALA A 113 3.74 -9.95 14.33
N ALA A 114 4.63 -8.96 14.46
CA ALA A 114 5.88 -9.08 15.20
C ALA A 114 5.66 -9.23 16.72
N ASP A 115 4.63 -8.56 17.27
CA ASP A 115 4.24 -8.62 18.68
C ASP A 115 3.50 -9.92 19.05
N GLY A 116 3.22 -10.78 18.06
CA GLY A 116 2.62 -12.09 18.27
C GLY A 116 1.09 -12.12 18.27
N PHE A 117 0.46 -11.21 17.52
CA PHE A 117 -0.99 -11.15 17.32
C PHE A 117 -1.80 -10.94 18.61
N LEU A 118 -1.41 -9.96 19.42
CA LEU A 118 -2.11 -9.61 20.66
C LEU A 118 -3.55 -9.18 20.34
N GLU A 119 -4.53 -9.68 21.10
CA GLU A 119 -5.93 -9.29 20.90
C GLU A 119 -6.25 -7.97 21.63
N ASP A 120 -5.86 -7.90 22.91
CA ASP A 120 -6.02 -6.79 23.86
C ASP A 120 -4.72 -6.53 24.65
#